data_AF-A0A5M3PM95-F1
#
_entry.id   AF-A0A5M3PM95-F1
#
_cell.length_a   1.000
_cell.length_b   1.000
_cell.length_c   1.000
_cell.angle_alpha   90.00
_cell.angle_beta   90.00
_cell.angle_gamma   90.00
#
_symmetry.space_group_name_H-M   'P 1'
#
loop_
_entity.id
_entity.type
_entity.pdbx_description
1 polymer ?
#
loop_
_entity_poly.entity_id
_entity_poly.type
_entity_poly.pdbx_seq_one_letter_code
_entity_poly.pdbx_strand_id
1 'polypeptide(L)'
;MTTARDAIKTAIEKHLPGARLSAFNDSARLNADLALDSIMLLQLIVHLELDHGLSLPEEALLASPPETVTDLEALLVRCDNMEVSR
;
A
#
# COMPACT_ATOMS: atom_id res chain seq x y z
N MET A 1 -6.79 -15.83 5.29
CA MET A 1 -5.87 -14.75 5.67
C MET A 1 -5.60 -13.97 4.40
N THR A 2 -6.10 -12.74 4.30
CA THR A 2 -5.82 -11.87 3.17
C THR A 2 -4.39 -11.37 3.35
N THR A 3 -3.51 -11.68 2.41
CA THR A 3 -2.14 -11.18 2.41
C THR A 3 -2.15 -9.66 2.24
N ALA A 4 -1.20 -8.92 2.84
CA ALA A 4 -1.11 -7.46 2.71
C ALA A 4 -1.14 -7.02 1.24
N ARG A 5 -0.51 -7.81 0.36
CA ARG A 5 -0.57 -7.65 -1.08
C ARG A 5 -1.96 -7.72 -1.72
N ASP A 6 -2.79 -8.66 -1.29
CA ASP A 6 -4.17 -8.78 -1.79
C ASP A 6 -5.00 -7.58 -1.34
N ALA A 7 -4.75 -7.08 -0.13
CA ALA A 7 -5.36 -5.84 0.35
C ALA A 7 -4.93 -4.63 -0.49
N ILE A 8 -3.63 -4.47 -0.78
CA ILE A 8 -3.12 -3.42 -1.68
C ILE A 8 -3.83 -3.51 -3.04
N LYS A 9 -3.84 -4.69 -3.66
CA LYS A 9 -4.44 -4.88 -4.98
C LYS A 9 -5.93 -4.53 -4.97
N THR A 10 -6.67 -5.02 -3.98
CA THR A 10 -8.11 -4.77 -3.84
C THR A 10 -8.42 -3.29 -3.62
N ALA A 11 -7.65 -2.62 -2.76
CA ALA A 11 -7.83 -1.21 -2.48
C ALA A 11 -7.53 -0.35 -3.72
N ILE A 12 -6.47 -0.66 -4.49
CA ILE A 12 -6.17 0.00 -5.75
C ILE A 12 -7.33 -0.20 -6.76
N GLU A 13 -7.77 -1.44 -6.95
CA GLU A 13 -8.84 -1.79 -7.90
C GLU A 13 -10.15 -1.05 -7.59
N LYS A 14 -10.50 -0.94 -6.31
CA LYS A 14 -11.78 -0.39 -5.86
C LYS A 14 -11.78 1.13 -5.72
N HIS A 15 -10.67 1.72 -5.30
CA HIS A 15 -10.63 3.13 -4.90
C HIS A 15 -9.76 4.01 -5.80
N LEU A 16 -8.86 3.43 -6.60
CA LEU A 16 -7.89 4.16 -7.42
C LEU A 16 -8.02 3.81 -8.91
N PRO A 17 -9.11 4.19 -9.58
CA PRO A 17 -9.34 3.88 -10.99
C PRO A 17 -8.31 4.51 -11.95
N GLY A 18 -7.53 5.49 -11.48
CA GLY A 18 -6.41 6.08 -12.23
C GLY A 18 -5.13 5.23 -12.22
N ALA A 19 -5.05 4.21 -11.35
CA ALA A 19 -3.88 3.36 -11.23
C ALA A 19 -3.85 2.29 -12.31
N ARG A 20 -2.65 1.94 -12.76
CA ARG A 20 -2.45 0.96 -13.83
C ARG A 20 -2.30 -0.46 -13.28
N LEU A 21 -3.41 -1.00 -12.77
CA LEU A 21 -3.44 -2.33 -12.14
C LEU A 21 -2.94 -3.46 -13.04
N SER A 22 -3.02 -3.32 -14.38
CA SER A 22 -2.47 -4.30 -15.33
C SER A 22 -0.96 -4.51 -15.21
N ALA A 23 -0.22 -3.55 -14.64
CA ALA A 23 1.22 -3.66 -14.39
C ALA A 23 1.56 -4.18 -12.98
N PHE A 24 0.56 -4.53 -12.16
CA PHE A 24 0.76 -4.93 -10.77
C PHE A 24 1.54 -6.24 -10.63
N ASN A 25 2.74 -6.14 -10.06
CA ASN A 25 3.63 -7.25 -9.72
C ASN A 25 4.55 -6.84 -8.55
N ASP A 26 5.36 -7.76 -8.02
CA ASP A 26 6.22 -7.54 -6.83
C ASP A 26 7.12 -6.31 -7.00
N SER A 27 7.82 -6.29 -8.14
CA SER A 27 8.83 -5.30 -8.46
C SER A 27 8.26 -4.07 -9.17
N ALA A 28 6.93 -3.99 -9.32
CA ALA A 28 6.28 -2.86 -9.97
C ALA A 28 6.53 -1.59 -9.16
N ARG A 29 7.05 -0.55 -9.82
CA ARG A 29 7.23 0.77 -9.21
C ARG A 29 5.89 1.44 -9.01
N LEU A 30 5.61 1.92 -7.80
CA LEU A 30 4.33 2.54 -7.45
C LEU A 30 4.04 3.74 -8.37
N ASN A 31 5.01 4.64 -8.54
CA ASN A 31 4.83 5.79 -9.42
C ASN A 31 4.96 5.41 -10.90
N ALA A 32 6.07 4.82 -11.33
CA ALA A 32 6.37 4.66 -12.75
C ALA A 32 5.50 3.59 -13.46
N ASP A 33 5.24 2.46 -12.81
CA ASP A 33 4.51 1.35 -13.42
C ASP A 33 3.01 1.43 -13.11
N LEU A 34 2.67 1.67 -11.84
CA LEU A 34 1.28 1.72 -11.37
C LEU A 34 0.64 3.11 -11.48
N ALA A 35 1.39 4.16 -11.83
CA ALA A 35 0.90 5.53 -11.90
C ALA A 35 0.33 6.05 -10.57
N LEU A 36 0.85 5.56 -9.42
CA LEU A 36 0.51 6.05 -8.10
C LEU A 36 1.39 7.25 -7.77
N ASP A 37 0.81 8.44 -7.81
CA ASP A 37 1.42 9.64 -7.25
C ASP A 37 1.25 9.71 -5.72
N SER A 38 1.88 10.71 -5.09
CA SER A 38 1.86 10.87 -3.64
C SER A 38 0.46 11.05 -3.06
N ILE A 39 -0.49 11.65 -3.81
CA ILE A 39 -1.87 11.83 -3.32
C ILE A 39 -2.61 10.50 -3.39
N MET A 40 -2.48 9.77 -4.51
CA MET A 40 -3.06 8.43 -4.65
C MET A 40 -2.49 7.44 -3.62
N LEU A 41 -1.21 7.57 -3.27
CA LEU A 41 -0.58 6.74 -2.25
C LEU A 41 -1.16 7.02 -0.86
N LEU A 42 -1.41 8.28 -0.50
CA LEU A 42 -2.09 8.63 0.75
C LEU A 42 -3.55 8.13 0.78
N GLN A 43 -4.26 8.23 -0.34
CA GLN A 43 -5.61 7.67 -0.47
C GLN A 43 -5.62 6.15 -0.30
N LEU A 44 -4.64 5.46 -0.89
CA LEU A 44 -4.47 4.01 -0.75
C LEU A 44 -4.36 3.62 0.73
N ILE A 45 -3.55 4.33 1.50
CA ILE A 45 -3.33 4.08 2.93
C ILE A 45 -4.63 4.19 3.72
N VAL A 46 -5.38 5.27 3.51
CA VAL A 46 -6.67 5.47 4.17
C VAL A 46 -7.65 4.32 3.87
N HIS A 47 -7.66 3.83 2.62
CA HIS A 47 -8.51 2.70 2.24
C HIS A 47 -8.02 1.36 2.79
N LEU A 48 -6.70 1.16 2.92
CA LEU A 48 -6.14 -0.03 3.57
C LEU A 48 -6.53 -0.09 5.06
N GLU A 49 -6.53 1.05 5.74
CA GLU A 49 -6.98 1.16 7.13
C GLU A 49 -8.48 0.86 7.27
N LEU A 50 -9.31 1.51 6.45
CA LEU A 50 -10.77 1.43 6.56
C LEU A 50 -11.35 0.08 6.09
N ASP A 51 -10.87 -0.45 4.96
CA ASP A 51 -11.43 -1.66 4.35
C ASP A 51 -10.74 -2.94 4.82
N HIS A 52 -9.46 -2.87 5.22
CA HIS A 52 -8.65 -4.04 5.54
C HIS A 52 -8.10 -4.06 6.97
N GLY A 53 -8.23 -2.97 7.73
CA GLY A 53 -7.70 -2.87 9.09
C GLY A 53 -6.17 -2.84 9.16
N LEU A 54 -5.51 -2.53 8.04
CA LEU A 54 -4.05 -2.43 7.96
C LEU A 54 -3.64 -0.98 8.20
N SER A 55 -3.02 -0.69 9.35
CA SER A 55 -2.49 0.66 9.62
C SER A 55 -1.14 0.89 8.95
N LEU A 56 -1.02 2.03 8.26
CA LEU A 56 0.27 2.52 7.78
C LEU A 56 0.40 4.01 8.11
N PRO A 57 1.08 4.37 9.22
CA PRO A 57 1.24 5.76 9.59
C PRO A 57 2.03 6.54 8.53
N GLU A 58 1.58 7.77 8.26
CA GLU A 58 2.20 8.66 7.28
C GLU A 58 3.68 8.91 7.63
N GLU A 59 4.03 8.99 8.92
CA GLU A 59 5.40 9.18 9.36
C GLU A 59 6.32 8.02 8.93
N ALA A 60 5.81 6.78 8.93
CA ALA A 60 6.56 5.63 8.47
C ALA A 60 6.76 5.66 6.95
N LEU A 61 5.73 6.11 6.21
CA LEU A 61 5.81 6.31 4.77
C LEU A 61 6.83 7.40 4.41
N LEU A 62 6.84 8.52 5.12
CA LEU A 62 7.79 9.61 4.88
C LEU A 62 9.22 9.24 5.29
N ALA A 63 9.38 8.46 6.36
CA ALA A 63 10.70 8.00 6.81
C ALA A 63 11.31 6.96 5.85
N SER A 64 10.48 6.16 5.18
CA SER A 64 10.91 5.12 4.25
C SER A 64 9.92 5.01 3.09
N PRO A 65 9.95 5.94 2.13
CA PRO A 65 8.99 5.97 1.03
C PRO A 65 9.17 4.74 0.14
N PRO A 66 8.11 3.91 -0.02
CA PRO A 66 8.20 2.71 -0.81
C PRO A 66 8.31 3.08 -2.29
N GLU A 67 9.25 2.44 -2.99
CA GLU A 67 9.38 2.60 -4.45
C GLU A 67 8.59 1.52 -5.19
N THR A 68 8.51 0.31 -4.63
CA THR A 68 7.84 -0.85 -5.25
C THR A 68 6.67 -1.39 -4.42
N VAL A 69 5.88 -2.28 -5.02
CA VAL A 69 4.81 -3.02 -4.31
C VAL A 69 5.40 -3.85 -3.17
N THR A 70 6.53 -4.52 -3.37
CA THR A 70 7.22 -5.26 -2.32
C THR A 70 7.66 -4.37 -1.17
N ASP A 71 8.16 -3.16 -1.44
CA ASP A 71 8.52 -2.21 -0.36
C ASP A 71 7.30 -1.81 0.46
N LEU A 72 6.18 -1.52 -0.20
CA LEU A 72 4.92 -1.16 0.47
C LEU A 72 4.39 -2.33 1.31
N GLU A 73 4.42 -3.56 0.76
CA GLU A 73 4.04 -4.77 1.48
C GLU A 73 4.91 -4.98 2.73
N ALA A 74 6.23 -4.85 2.60
CA ALA A 74 7.16 -5.00 3.71
C ALA A 74 6.92 -3.94 4.79
N LEU A 75 6.60 -2.71 4.39
CA LEU A 75 6.29 -1.62 5.31
C LEU A 75 5.00 -1.89 6.09
N LEU A 76 3.94 -2.37 5.41
CA LEU A 76 2.67 -2.78 6.02
C LEU A 76 2.86 -3.92 7.02
N VAL A 77 3.57 -4.98 6.64
CA VAL A 77 3.87 -6.11 7.54
C VAL A 77 4.64 -5.67 8.78
N ARG A 78 5.56 -4.71 8.62
CA ARG A 78 6.30 -4.14 9.75
C ARG A 78 5.41 -3.34 10.69
N CYS A 79 4.45 -2.58 10.17
CA CYS A 79 3.51 -1.79 10.98
C CYS A 79 2.46 -2.65 11.68
N ASP A 80 1.88 -3.63 10.99
CA ASP A 80 0.91 -4.59 11.55
C ASP A 80 1.49 -5.33 12.76
N ASN A 81 2.73 -5.83 12.65
CA ASN A 81 3.43 -6.49 13.76
C ASN A 81 3.67 -5.57 14.97
N MET A 82 3.68 -4.25 14.76
CA MET A 82 3.93 -3.24 15.79
C MET A 82 2.68 -2.95 16.64
N GLU A 83 1.48 -3.11 16.07
CA GLU A 83 0.19 -2.98 16.76
C GLU A 83 -0.15 -4.21 17.62
N VAL A 84 0.26 -5.41 17.21
CA VAL A 84 0.02 -6.68 17.96
C VAL A 84 0.83 -6.74 19.27
N SER A 85 1.80 -5.85 19.46
CA SER A 85 2.68 -5.82 20.63
C SER A 85 2.15 -4.97 21.81
N ARG A 86 0.87 -4.59 21.83
CA ARG A 86 0.29 -3.69 22.86
C ARG A 86 -0.87 -4.29 23.63
#